data_AF-H1A9T4-F1
#
_entry.id   AF-H1A9T4-F1
#
_cell.length_a   1.000
_cell.length_b   1.000
_cell.length_c   1.000
_cell.angle_alpha   90.00
_cell.angle_beta   90.00
_cell.angle_gamma   90.00
#
_symmetry.space_group_name_H-M   'P 1'
#
loop_
_entity.id
_entity.type
_entity.pdbx_description
1 polymer ?
#
loop_
_entity_poly.entity_id
_entity_poly.type
_entity_poly.pdbx_seq_one_letter_code
_entity_poly.pdbx_strand_id
1 'polypeptide(L)' 'MGALIEIDPRYLTNIENKGQHPSIQVLYDLVSLLHVSVDEFFLPANNLVKKHPTITDREIHG' A
#
# COMPACT_ATOMS: atom_id res chain seq x y z
N MET A 1 14.73 -24.92 10.66
CA MET A 1 13.52 -24.21 10.20
C MET A 1 14.00 -22.88 9.64
N GLY A 2 14.07 -22.73 8.31
CA GLY A 2 14.36 -21.44 7.70
C GLY A 2 13.20 -20.49 7.94
N ALA A 3 13.49 -19.22 8.24
CA ALA A 3 12.44 -18.20 8.32
C ALA A 3 11.69 -18.15 6.98
N LEU A 4 10.37 -17.96 7.00
CA LEU A 4 9.56 -17.86 5.77
C LEU A 4 9.98 -16.67 4.88
N ILE A 5 10.79 -15.77 5.45
CA ILE A 5 11.36 -14.58 4.83
C ILE A 5 12.84 -14.52 5.23
N GLU A 6 13.74 -14.41 4.26
CA GLU A 6 15.19 -14.27 4.50
C GLU A 6 15.56 -12.79 4.70
N ILE A 7 15.31 -12.28 5.92
CA ILE A 7 15.65 -10.91 6.33
C ILE A 7 16.43 -10.90 7.63
N ASP A 8 17.33 -9.92 7.77
CA ASP A 8 18.05 -9.69 9.01
C ASP A 8 17.08 -9.21 10.12
N PRO A 9 17.07 -9.82 11.32
CA PRO A 9 16.15 -9.44 12.39
C PRO A 9 16.26 -7.97 12.82
N ARG A 10 17.45 -7.38 12.77
CA ARG A 10 17.64 -5.96 13.11
C ARG A 10 17.06 -5.06 12.03
N TYR A 11 17.06 -5.49 10.76
CA TYR A 11 16.37 -4.78 9.70
C TYR A 11 14.85 -4.76 9.93
N LEU A 12 14.26 -5.90 10.34
CA LEU A 12 12.85 -5.96 10.73
C LEU A 12 12.54 -5.00 11.89
N THR A 13 13.35 -5.00 12.95
CA THR A 13 13.18 -4.09 14.09
C THR A 13 13.24 -2.61 13.68
N ASN A 14 14.10 -2.24 12.72
CA ASN A 14 14.18 -0.87 12.25
C ASN A 14 12.97 -0.46 11.39
N ILE A 15 12.42 -1.38 10.58
CA ILE A 15 11.18 -1.13 9.83
C ILE A 15 10.04 -0.84 10.82
N GLU A 16 9.85 -1.71 11.81
CA GLU A 16 8.78 -1.60 12.80
C GLU A 16 8.91 -0.36 13.70
N ASN A 17 10.09 -0.14 14.28
CA ASN A 17 10.24 0.83 15.39
C ASN A 17 10.80 2.19 14.96
N LYS A 18 11.45 2.27 13.80
CA LYS A 18 12.08 3.51 13.30
C LYS A 18 11.45 4.02 12.01
N GLY A 19 10.43 3.33 11.49
CA GLY A 19 9.81 3.68 10.21
C GLY A 19 10.77 3.55 9.03
N GLN A 20 11.79 2.69 9.12
CA GLN A 20 12.69 2.46 8.00
C GLN A 20 11.91 1.87 6.83
N HIS A 21 12.02 2.47 5.64
CA HIS A 21 11.33 1.95 4.46
C HIS A 21 11.88 0.57 4.07
N PRO A 22 11.02 -0.44 3.91
CA PRO A 22 11.42 -1.73 3.36
C PRO A 22 11.74 -1.60 1.86
N SER A 23 12.57 -2.50 1.34
CA SER A 23 12.62 -2.74 -0.11
C SER A 23 11.31 -3.37 -0.58
N ILE A 24 11.02 -3.32 -1.88
CA ILE A 24 9.79 -3.90 -2.44
C ILE A 24 9.69 -5.41 -2.20
N GLN A 25 10.81 -6.14 -2.29
CA GLN A 25 10.83 -7.58 -2.02
C GLN A 25 10.45 -7.86 -0.56
N VAL A 26 11.03 -7.14 0.38
CA VAL A 26 10.72 -7.31 1.81
C VAL A 26 9.29 -6.89 2.12
N LEU A 27 8.79 -5.82 1.50
CA LEU A 27 7.39 -5.43 1.61
C LEU A 27 6.46 -6.55 1.10
N TYR A 28 6.73 -7.11 -0.09
CA TYR A 28 5.94 -8.17 -0.69
C TYR A 28 5.89 -9.42 0.20
N ASP A 29 7.05 -9.84 0.71
CA ASP A 29 7.16 -11.02 1.57
C ASP A 29 6.38 -10.82 2.89
N LEU A 30 6.50 -9.65 3.53
CA LEU A 30 5.79 -9.32 4.77
C LEU A 30 4.27 -9.28 4.58
N VAL A 31 3.81 -8.61 3.52
CA VAL A 31 2.38 -8.47 3.19
C VAL A 31 1.76 -9.83 2.87
N SER A 32 2.49 -10.66 2.11
CA SER A 32 2.05 -12.01 1.75
C SER A 32 2.00 -12.94 2.97
N LEU A 33 3.01 -12.89 3.84
CA LEU A 33 3.07 -13.68 5.07
C LEU A 33 1.92 -13.32 6.02
N LEU A 34 1.64 -12.03 6.18
CA LEU A 34 0.63 -11.53 7.12
C LEU A 34 -0.78 -11.48 6.54
N HIS A 35 -0.95 -11.74 5.24
CA HIS A 35 -2.23 -11.62 4.52
C HIS A 35 -2.89 -10.24 4.68
N VAL A 36 -2.08 -9.19 4.68
CA VAL A 36 -2.53 -7.79 4.82
C VAL A 36 -2.73 -7.19 3.43
N SER A 37 -3.68 -6.26 3.27
CA SER A 37 -3.83 -5.50 2.02
C SER A 37 -2.91 -4.27 2.00
N VAL A 38 -2.39 -3.92 0.83
CA VAL A 38 -1.56 -2.71 0.61
C VAL A 38 -2.28 -1.62 -0.17
N ASP A 39 -3.56 -1.82 -0.43
CA ASP A 39 -4.42 -0.91 -1.17
C ASP A 39 -4.41 0.50 -0.57
N GLU A 40 -4.64 0.65 0.74
CA GLU A 40 -4.64 1.97 1.38
C GLU A 40 -3.25 2.64 1.40
N PHE A 41 -2.17 1.85 1.41
CA PHE A 41 -0.80 2.36 1.37
C PHE A 41 -0.46 3.02 0.02
N PHE A 42 -0.88 2.40 -1.08
CA PHE A 42 -0.65 2.90 -2.43
C PHE A 42 -1.78 3.82 -2.94
N LEU A 43 -2.97 3.71 -2.35
CA LEU A 43 -4.16 4.45 -2.74
C LEU A 43 -4.72 5.21 -1.52
N PRO A 44 -4.17 6.40 -1.21
CA PRO A 44 -4.74 7.24 -0.16
C PRO A 44 -6.25 7.48 -0.38
N ALA A 45 -7.03 7.60 0.70
CA ALA A 45 -8.48 7.75 0.61
C ALA A 45 -8.92 8.96 -0.25
N ASN A 46 -8.08 10.00 -0.35
CA ASN A 46 -8.36 11.20 -1.16
C ASN A 46 -8.32 10.98 -2.68
N ASN A 47 -7.73 9.88 -3.16
CA ASN A 47 -7.72 9.51 -4.58
C ASN A 47 -8.78 8.44 -4.91
N LEU A 48 -9.67 8.13 -3.97
CA LEU A 48 -10.87 7.31 -4.22
C LEU A 48 -12.05 8.13 -4.75
N VAL A 49 -11.86 9.40 -5.12
CA VAL A 49 -12.85 10.16 -5.88
C VAL A 49 -13.03 9.45 -7.22
N LYS A 50 -14.01 8.52 -7.27
CA LYS A 50 -14.63 8.11 -8.51
C LYS A 50 -15.09 9.41 -9.16
N LYS A 51 -14.40 9.82 -10.22
CA LYS A 51 -14.92 10.81 -11.17
C LYS A 51 -16.17 10.18 -11.78
N HIS A 52 -17.29 10.24 -11.06
CA HIS A 52 -18.58 10.13 -11.69
C HIS A 52 -18.66 11.31 -12.65
N PRO A 53 -18.76 11.11 -13.97
CA PRO A 53 -19.16 12.19 -14.84
C PRO A 53 -20.57 12.59 -14.39
N THR A 54 -20.66 13.66 -13.62
CA THR A 54 -21.95 14.24 -13.26
C THR A 54 -22.59 14.67 -14.58
N ILE A 55 -23.79 14.14 -14.85
CA ILE A 55 -24.51 14.38 -16.11
C ILE A 55 -24.81 15.88 -16.34
N THR A 56 -24.59 16.72 -15.33
CA THR A 56 -24.76 18.18 -15.35
C THR A 56 -23.82 18.94 -16.28
N ASP A 57 -22.70 18.36 -16.74
CA ASP A 57 -21.79 19.05 -17.67
C ASP A 57 -22.29 19.07 -19.14
N ARG A 58 -23.42 18.41 -19.47
CA ARG A 58 -23.93 18.32 -20.86
C ARG A 58 -25.14 19.19 -21.18
N GLU A 59 -25.59 20.07 -20.29
CA GLU A 59 -26.79 20.90 -20.55
C GLU A 59 -26.53 22.41 -20.64
N ILE A 60 -25.28 22.88 -20.50
CA ILE A 60 -24.95 24.32 -20.55
C ILE A 60 -24.53 24.84 -21.93
N HIS A 61 -24.79 24.08 -23.01
CA HIS A 61 -24.55 24.52 -24.40
C HIS A 61 -25.64 24.00 -25.36
N GLY A 62 -26.91 24.26 -25.04
CA GLY A 62 -28.06 23.99 -25.93
C GLY A 62 -29.05 25.14 -25.91
#